data_AF-S9PPH7-F1
#
_entry.id   AF-S9PPH7-F1
#
_cell.length_a   1.000
_cell.length_b   1.000
_cell.length_c   1.000
_cell.angle_alpha   90.00
_cell.angle_beta   90.00
_cell.angle_gamma   90.00
#
_symmetry.space_group_name_H-M   'P 1'
#
loop_
_entity.id
_entity.type
_entity.pdbx_description
1 polymer ?
#
loop_
_entity_poly.entity_id
_entity_poly.type
_entity_poly.pdbx_seq_one_letter_code
_entity_poly.pdbx_strand_id
1 'polypeptide(L)'
;MTPPPATGPEMPVFPTAPHASTRTRLTKALFGFTIVATVVVVAIADVFNSTHLFNPRWPGHARFHIGMQFTTLVLVSLASLGALAGPLDKAKAWLAALAPLTFWPGLLVAWFIPGTDVYATDELRQMGIPINLGLSLLFIAMTLWGVWLASTPEKTARSATDVPRRMDVGRQTAL
;
A
#
# COMPACT_ATOMS: atom_id res chain seq x y z
N MET A 1 43.97 9.00 -51.78
CA MET A 1 43.42 8.82 -50.42
C MET A 1 42.10 9.54 -50.35
N THR A 2 40.99 8.82 -50.24
CA THR A 2 39.66 9.39 -50.06
C THR A 2 39.46 9.75 -48.58
N PRO A 3 38.85 10.91 -48.27
CA PRO A 3 38.56 11.28 -46.89
C PRO A 3 37.48 10.35 -46.30
N PRO A 4 37.52 10.09 -44.98
CA PRO A 4 36.51 9.28 -44.32
C PRO A 4 35.14 9.97 -44.36
N PRO A 5 34.04 9.20 -44.43
CA PRO A 5 32.70 9.74 -44.47
C PRO A 5 32.38 10.49 -43.17
N ALA A 6 31.76 11.67 -43.30
CA ALA A 6 31.33 12.48 -42.17
C ALA A 6 30.30 11.71 -41.33
N THR A 7 30.60 11.51 -40.04
CA THR A 7 29.66 10.98 -39.06
C THR A 7 28.54 12.00 -38.89
N GLY A 8 27.30 11.61 -39.23
CA GLY A 8 26.12 12.45 -39.02
C GLY A 8 25.91 12.80 -37.54
N PRO A 9 25.07 13.80 -37.24
CA PRO A 9 24.83 14.26 -35.88
C PRO A 9 24.30 13.13 -34.99
N GLU A 10 24.96 12.88 -33.86
CA GLU A 10 24.48 11.98 -32.81
C GLU A 10 23.09 12.45 -32.37
N MET A 11 22.07 11.62 -32.61
CA MET A 11 20.73 11.87 -32.11
C MET A 11 20.73 11.72 -30.58
N PRO A 12 20.12 12.66 -29.82
CA PRO A 12 20.01 12.56 -28.38
C PRO A 12 19.27 11.27 -28.00
N VAL A 13 19.96 10.37 -27.30
CA VAL A 13 19.32 9.21 -26.69
C VAL A 13 18.58 9.70 -25.46
N PHE A 14 17.26 9.87 -25.57
CA PHE A 14 16.42 10.17 -24.41
C PHE A 14 16.33 8.93 -23.51
N PRO A 15 16.67 9.03 -22.22
CA PRO A 15 16.53 7.91 -21.29
C PRO A 15 15.06 7.50 -21.21
N THR A 16 14.76 6.23 -21.52
CA THR A 16 13.44 5.66 -21.24
C THR A 16 13.25 5.60 -19.73
N ALA A 17 12.07 6.04 -19.25
CA ALA A 17 11.77 5.99 -17.84
C ALA A 17 11.88 4.53 -17.34
N PRO A 18 12.63 4.27 -16.25
CA PRO A 18 12.82 2.91 -15.77
C PRO A 18 11.46 2.29 -15.39
N HIS A 19 11.20 1.08 -15.87
CA HIS A 19 10.01 0.34 -15.49
C HIS A 19 10.05 0.00 -14.00
N ALA A 20 8.92 0.19 -13.31
CA ALA A 20 8.79 -0.19 -11.90
C ALA A 20 9.08 -1.69 -11.72
N SER A 21 9.89 -2.02 -10.72
CA SER A 21 10.25 -3.41 -10.38
C SER A 21 9.01 -4.24 -10.01
N THR A 22 9.09 -5.56 -10.20
CA THR A 22 8.00 -6.49 -9.84
C THR A 22 7.54 -6.31 -8.39
N ARG A 23 8.49 -6.07 -7.47
CA ARG A 23 8.23 -5.77 -6.06
C ARG A 23 7.40 -4.51 -5.89
N THR A 24 7.75 -3.44 -6.61
CA THR A 24 7.00 -2.18 -6.57
C THR A 24 5.57 -2.38 -7.05
N ARG A 25 5.38 -3.12 -8.15
CA ARG A 25 4.04 -3.44 -8.68
C ARG A 25 3.21 -4.24 -7.69
N LEU A 26 3.79 -5.29 -7.09
CA LEU A 26 3.13 -6.09 -6.06
C LEU A 26 2.74 -5.24 -4.84
N THR A 27 3.66 -4.40 -4.36
CA THR A 27 3.42 -3.52 -3.21
C THR A 27 2.25 -2.57 -3.47
N LYS A 28 2.22 -1.94 -4.66
CA LYS A 28 1.09 -1.08 -5.06
C LYS A 28 -0.21 -1.86 -5.20
N ALA A 29 -0.17 -3.08 -5.74
CA ALA A 29 -1.35 -3.93 -5.85
C ALA A 29 -1.90 -4.32 -4.47
N LEU A 30 -1.03 -4.67 -3.52
CA LEU A 30 -1.41 -4.96 -2.13
C LEU A 30 -2.07 -3.74 -1.46
N PHE A 31 -1.46 -2.55 -1.57
CA PHE A 31 -2.07 -1.33 -1.04
C PHE A 31 -3.39 -1.00 -1.74
N GLY A 32 -3.43 -1.02 -3.07
CA GLY A 32 -4.65 -0.74 -3.82
C GLY A 32 -5.79 -1.68 -3.44
N PHE A 33 -5.50 -2.98 -3.34
CA PHE A 33 -6.46 -3.97 -2.88
C PHE A 33 -6.93 -3.69 -1.45
N THR A 34 -6.01 -3.53 -0.49
CA THR A 34 -6.38 -3.33 0.92
C THR A 34 -7.17 -2.04 1.14
N ILE A 35 -6.84 -0.94 0.45
CA ILE A 35 -7.59 0.33 0.54
C ILE A 35 -9.01 0.16 -0.03
N VAL A 36 -9.14 -0.35 -1.25
CA VAL A 36 -10.45 -0.52 -1.91
C VAL A 36 -11.32 -1.52 -1.16
N ALA A 37 -10.75 -2.66 -0.77
CA ALA A 37 -11.47 -3.68 -0.01
C ALA A 37 -11.92 -3.16 1.36
N THR A 38 -11.13 -2.31 2.04
CA THR A 38 -11.58 -1.67 3.29
C THR A 38 -12.84 -0.84 3.06
N VAL A 39 -12.85 0.04 2.05
CA VAL A 39 -14.04 0.85 1.75
C VAL A 39 -15.24 -0.02 1.37
N VAL A 40 -15.04 -1.03 0.52
CA VAL A 40 -16.12 -1.90 0.04
C VAL A 40 -16.72 -2.73 1.17
N VAL A 41 -15.89 -3.36 2.00
CA VAL A 41 -16.36 -4.18 3.13
C VAL A 41 -17.15 -3.32 4.12
N VAL A 42 -16.64 -2.12 4.44
CA VAL A 42 -17.34 -1.20 5.35
C VAL A 42 -18.62 -0.66 4.74
N ALA A 43 -18.65 -0.36 3.43
CA ALA A 43 -19.88 0.04 2.75
C ALA A 43 -20.94 -1.06 2.83
N ILE A 44 -20.57 -2.32 2.61
CA ILE A 44 -21.48 -3.46 2.75
C ILE A 44 -21.98 -3.59 4.18
N ALA A 45 -21.07 -3.50 5.17
CA ALA A 45 -21.39 -3.69 6.57
C ALA A 45 -22.22 -2.55 7.18
N ASP A 46 -21.92 -1.29 6.86
CA ASP A 46 -22.50 -0.13 7.53
C ASP A 46 -23.59 0.56 6.70
N VAL A 47 -23.39 0.69 5.38
CA VAL A 47 -24.25 1.50 4.51
C VAL A 47 -25.33 0.66 3.83
N PHE A 48 -24.96 -0.50 3.28
CA PHE A 48 -25.89 -1.40 2.59
C PHE A 48 -26.53 -2.45 3.52
N ASN A 49 -26.30 -2.33 4.82
CA ASN A 49 -26.90 -3.18 5.84
C ASN A 49 -27.97 -2.41 6.64
N SER A 50 -29.19 -2.94 6.65
CA SER A 50 -30.33 -2.34 7.37
C SER A 50 -30.15 -2.33 8.90
N THR A 51 -29.23 -3.13 9.43
CA THR A 51 -28.96 -3.25 10.87
C THR A 51 -27.91 -2.26 11.39
N HIS A 52 -27.29 -1.47 10.51
CA HIS A 52 -26.25 -0.49 10.88
C HIS A 52 -26.74 0.95 10.68
N LEU A 53 -26.26 1.68 9.67
CA LEU A 53 -26.53 3.12 9.49
C LEU A 53 -28.04 3.44 9.50
N PHE A 54 -28.86 2.52 9.00
CA PHE A 54 -30.31 2.69 8.90
C PHE A 54 -31.11 1.95 9.98
N ASN A 55 -30.46 1.47 11.04
CA ASN A 55 -31.13 0.75 12.12
C ASN A 55 -32.09 1.67 12.89
N PRO A 56 -33.41 1.42 12.89
CA PRO A 56 -34.37 2.27 13.58
C PRO A 56 -34.27 2.18 15.12
N ARG A 57 -33.59 1.15 15.65
CA ARG A 57 -33.39 0.98 17.10
C ARG A 57 -32.25 1.83 17.65
N TRP A 58 -31.39 2.37 16.78
CA TRP A 58 -30.27 3.22 17.20
C TRP A 58 -30.67 4.69 17.26
N PRO A 59 -30.23 5.45 18.29
CA PRO A 59 -30.44 6.90 18.33
C PRO A 59 -29.93 7.58 17.06
N GLY A 60 -30.59 8.66 16.64
CA GLY A 60 -30.18 9.42 15.45
C GLY A 60 -28.72 9.87 15.50
N HIS A 61 -28.21 10.21 16.69
CA HIS A 61 -26.81 10.61 16.88
C HIS A 61 -25.81 9.47 16.62
N ALA A 62 -26.14 8.21 16.98
CA ALA A 62 -25.28 7.07 16.68
C ALA A 62 -25.16 6.84 15.17
N ARG A 63 -26.28 6.95 14.45
CA ARG A 63 -26.32 6.87 12.98
C ARG A 63 -25.53 8.00 12.32
N PHE A 64 -25.59 9.22 12.87
CA PHE A 64 -24.78 10.35 12.42
C PHE A 64 -23.28 10.04 12.51
N HIS A 65 -22.81 9.47 13.63
CA HIS A 65 -21.41 9.08 13.78
C HIS A 65 -20.97 8.00 12.80
N ILE A 66 -21.82 7.04 12.46
CA ILE A 66 -21.51 6.03 11.43
C ILE A 66 -21.39 6.67 10.05
N GLY A 67 -22.31 7.57 9.69
CA GLY A 67 -22.21 8.31 8.42
C GLY A 67 -20.93 9.16 8.35
N MET A 68 -20.55 9.80 9.47
CA MET A 68 -19.31 10.55 9.60
C MET A 68 -18.07 9.64 9.51
N GLN A 69 -18.08 8.48 10.16
CA GLN A 69 -17.00 7.48 10.12
C GLN A 69 -16.78 6.98 8.69
N PHE A 70 -17.85 6.59 7.99
CA PHE A 70 -17.76 6.11 6.62
C PHE A 70 -17.25 7.20 5.67
N THR A 71 -17.75 8.43 5.81
CA THR A 71 -17.29 9.58 5.00
C THR A 71 -15.80 9.85 5.23
N THR A 72 -15.35 9.83 6.50
CA THR A 72 -13.93 9.97 6.85
C THR A 72 -13.09 8.86 6.24
N LEU A 73 -13.55 7.60 6.32
CA LEU A 73 -12.86 6.47 5.72
C LEU A 73 -12.68 6.64 4.20
N VAL A 74 -13.72 7.09 3.49
CA VAL A 74 -13.64 7.37 2.05
C VAL A 74 -12.60 8.45 1.75
N LEU A 75 -12.60 9.56 2.48
CA LEU A 75 -11.64 10.66 2.28
C LEU A 75 -10.19 10.20 2.55
N VAL A 76 -9.94 9.47 3.63
CA VAL A 76 -8.61 8.91 3.94
C VAL A 76 -8.19 7.88 2.90
N SER A 77 -9.14 7.09 2.38
CA SER A 77 -8.88 6.12 1.31
C SER A 77 -8.51 6.78 -0.01
N LEU A 78 -9.14 7.91 -0.37
CA LEU A 78 -8.74 8.70 -1.54
C LEU A 78 -7.32 9.26 -1.40
N ALA A 79 -6.97 9.79 -0.24
CA ALA A 79 -5.60 10.23 0.03
C ALA A 79 -4.60 9.06 -0.04
N SER A 80 -4.96 7.90 0.51
CA SER A 80 -4.15 6.67 0.49
C SER A 80 -3.95 6.17 -0.95
N LEU A 81 -4.98 6.19 -1.79
CA LEU A 81 -4.88 5.84 -3.22
C LEU A 81 -4.02 6.86 -3.98
N GLY A 82 -4.16 8.15 -3.67
CA GLY A 82 -3.32 9.21 -4.24
C GLY A 82 -1.82 8.97 -4.00
N ALA A 83 -1.47 8.39 -2.86
CA ALA A 83 -0.08 8.04 -2.55
C ALA A 83 0.52 6.97 -3.49
N LEU A 84 -0.33 6.16 -4.15
CA LEU A 84 0.12 5.15 -5.12
C LEU A 84 0.50 5.74 -6.49
N ALA A 85 0.21 7.02 -6.72
CA ALA A 85 0.58 7.73 -7.94
C ALA A 85 2.09 8.01 -8.00
N GLY A 86 2.68 7.78 -9.17
CA GLY A 86 4.12 7.99 -9.42
C GLY A 86 5.03 7.00 -8.66
N PRO A 87 6.32 7.32 -8.46
CA PRO A 87 7.23 6.47 -7.70
C PRO A 87 6.76 6.29 -6.24
N LEU A 88 6.89 5.07 -5.72
CA LEU A 88 6.54 4.72 -4.35
C LEU A 88 7.79 4.74 -3.47
N ASP A 89 7.88 5.73 -2.59
CA ASP A 89 8.89 5.79 -1.53
C ASP A 89 8.30 5.38 -0.17
N LYS A 90 9.14 5.41 0.86
CA LYS A 90 8.73 5.05 2.23
C LYS A 90 7.60 5.94 2.78
N ALA A 91 7.62 7.24 2.50
CA ALA A 91 6.61 8.16 3.00
C ALA A 91 5.25 7.90 2.34
N LYS A 92 5.25 7.70 1.01
CA LYS A 92 4.05 7.32 0.27
C LYS A 92 3.52 5.94 0.65
N ALA A 93 4.39 4.99 0.99
CA ALA A 93 3.95 3.68 1.48
C ALA A 93 3.18 3.80 2.81
N TRP A 94 3.65 4.62 3.74
CA TRP A 94 2.91 4.90 4.98
C TRP A 94 1.63 5.69 4.73
N LEU A 95 1.64 6.65 3.79
CA LEU A 95 0.43 7.37 3.40
C LEU A 95 -0.62 6.43 2.78
N ALA A 96 -0.21 5.48 1.94
CA ALA A 96 -1.08 4.44 1.39
C ALA A 96 -1.61 3.47 2.46
N ALA A 97 -0.85 3.26 3.54
CA ALA A 97 -1.25 2.40 4.64
C ALA A 97 -2.30 3.03 5.58
N LEU A 98 -2.54 4.35 5.52
CA LEU A 98 -3.40 5.04 6.47
C LEU A 98 -4.83 4.50 6.50
N ALA A 99 -5.49 4.34 5.36
CA ALA A 99 -6.88 3.88 5.33
C ALA A 99 -7.09 2.53 6.05
N PRO A 100 -6.39 1.44 5.68
CA PRO A 100 -6.54 0.18 6.40
C PRO A 100 -6.03 0.23 7.85
N LEU A 101 -4.90 0.91 8.13
CA LEU A 101 -4.34 0.95 9.49
C LEU A 101 -5.07 1.90 10.46
N THR A 102 -5.96 2.77 9.98
CA THR A 102 -6.83 3.58 10.84
C THR A 102 -8.17 2.91 11.11
N PHE A 103 -8.64 2.06 10.20
CA PHE A 103 -9.91 1.34 10.35
C PHE A 103 -9.77 0.02 11.11
N TRP A 104 -8.96 -0.90 10.59
CA TRP A 104 -8.95 -2.29 11.06
C TRP A 104 -8.51 -2.47 12.52
N PRO A 105 -7.49 -1.74 13.04
CA PRO A 105 -7.16 -1.79 14.47
C PRO A 105 -8.33 -1.35 15.37
N GLY A 106 -9.23 -0.50 14.87
CA GLY A 106 -10.43 -0.09 15.59
C GLY A 106 -11.33 -1.27 15.97
N LEU A 107 -11.43 -2.31 15.14
CA LEU A 107 -12.20 -3.51 15.47
C LEU A 107 -11.53 -4.36 16.58
N LEU A 108 -10.19 -4.37 16.66
CA LEU A 108 -9.48 -5.04 17.75
C LEU A 108 -9.66 -4.29 19.06
N VAL A 109 -9.61 -2.95 19.02
CA VAL A 109 -9.87 -2.11 20.19
C VAL A 109 -11.32 -2.25 20.64
N ALA A 110 -12.27 -2.27 19.70
CA ALA A 110 -13.69 -2.41 19.98
C ALA A 110 -13.98 -3.67 20.80
N TRP A 111 -13.29 -4.78 20.55
CA TRP A 111 -13.45 -6.02 21.32
C TRP A 111 -13.32 -5.84 22.85
N PHE A 112 -12.54 -4.86 23.31
CA PHE A 112 -12.37 -4.56 24.73
C PHE A 112 -13.41 -3.58 25.29
N ILE A 113 -14.32 -3.07 24.47
CA ILE A 113 -15.36 -2.12 24.87
C ILE A 113 -16.62 -2.89 25.29
N PRO A 114 -17.10 -2.72 26.54
CA PRO A 114 -18.32 -3.37 26.99
C PRO A 114 -19.53 -3.06 26.09
N GLY A 115 -20.30 -4.10 25.76
CA GLY A 115 -21.50 -3.96 24.92
C GLY A 115 -21.25 -4.01 23.42
N THR A 116 -20.02 -4.24 22.97
CA THR A 116 -19.70 -4.54 21.56
C THR A 116 -19.62 -6.05 21.32
N ASP A 117 -19.64 -6.47 20.04
CA ASP A 117 -19.52 -7.86 19.66
C ASP A 117 -18.60 -8.06 18.44
N VAL A 118 -17.88 -9.18 18.42
CA VAL A 118 -16.98 -9.60 17.33
C VAL A 118 -17.70 -10.37 16.22
N TYR A 119 -18.93 -10.82 16.48
CA TYR A 119 -19.78 -11.50 15.51
C TYR A 119 -20.66 -10.49 14.76
N ALA A 120 -20.60 -10.49 13.43
CA ALA A 120 -21.40 -9.58 12.61
C ALA A 120 -22.88 -10.01 12.48
N THR A 121 -23.18 -11.30 12.67
CA THR A 121 -24.54 -11.85 12.67
C THR A 121 -24.69 -12.97 13.70
N ASP A 122 -25.92 -13.36 14.01
CA ASP A 122 -26.20 -14.46 14.93
C ASP A 122 -25.76 -15.81 14.37
N GLU A 123 -25.83 -16.00 13.05
CA GLU A 123 -25.34 -17.22 12.38
C GLU A 123 -23.82 -17.36 12.54
N LEU A 124 -23.07 -16.26 12.36
CA LEU A 124 -21.63 -16.25 12.60
C LEU A 124 -21.30 -16.53 14.08
N ARG A 125 -22.14 -16.05 15.01
CA ARG A 125 -22.01 -16.39 16.43
C ARG A 125 -22.23 -17.88 16.68
N GLN A 126 -23.26 -18.47 16.10
CA GLN A 126 -23.54 -19.91 16.22
C GLN A 126 -22.44 -20.79 15.63
N MET A 127 -21.82 -20.34 14.53
CA MET A 127 -20.66 -21.01 13.93
C MET A 127 -19.35 -20.75 14.68
N GLY A 128 -19.32 -19.83 15.65
CA GLY A 128 -18.10 -19.45 16.36
C GLY A 128 -17.08 -18.72 15.48
N ILE A 129 -17.51 -18.03 14.42
CA ILE A 129 -16.65 -17.33 13.46
C ILE A 129 -16.61 -15.82 13.77
N PRO A 130 -15.57 -15.31 14.45
CA PRO A 130 -15.45 -13.88 14.77
C PRO A 130 -14.92 -13.10 13.55
N ILE A 131 -15.78 -12.92 12.54
CA ILE A 131 -15.38 -12.37 11.24
C ILE A 131 -14.69 -11.00 11.36
N ASN A 132 -15.10 -10.16 12.33
CA ASN A 132 -14.52 -8.84 12.55
C ASN A 132 -13.03 -8.93 12.94
N LEU A 133 -12.67 -9.88 13.80
CA LEU A 133 -11.27 -10.11 14.19
C LEU A 133 -10.47 -10.72 13.03
N GLY A 134 -11.07 -11.69 12.33
CA GLY A 134 -10.42 -12.35 11.19
C GLY A 134 -10.06 -11.37 10.07
N LEU A 135 -11.02 -10.53 9.65
CA LEU A 135 -10.79 -9.50 8.65
C LEU A 135 -9.79 -8.45 9.15
N SER A 136 -9.90 -8.00 10.40
CA SER A 136 -8.98 -7.03 10.97
C SER A 136 -7.52 -7.51 10.91
N LEU A 137 -7.24 -8.72 11.40
CA LEU A 137 -5.90 -9.29 11.38
C LEU A 137 -5.38 -9.49 9.95
N LEU A 138 -6.24 -9.95 9.03
CA LEU A 138 -5.88 -10.14 7.63
C LEU A 138 -5.45 -8.83 6.98
N PHE A 139 -6.28 -7.78 7.06
CA PHE A 139 -5.98 -6.51 6.42
C PHE A 139 -4.80 -5.79 7.05
N ILE A 140 -4.66 -5.83 8.38
CA ILE A 140 -3.47 -5.30 9.07
C ILE A 140 -2.21 -6.02 8.57
N ALA A 141 -2.21 -7.35 8.53
CA ALA A 141 -1.06 -8.13 8.08
C ALA A 141 -0.70 -7.82 6.62
N MET A 142 -1.68 -7.76 5.71
CA MET A 142 -1.46 -7.42 4.31
C MET A 142 -0.89 -6.00 4.13
N THR A 143 -1.42 -5.02 4.86
CA THR A 143 -0.93 -3.65 4.77
C THR A 143 0.49 -3.52 5.33
N LEU A 144 0.77 -4.13 6.49
CA LEU A 144 2.12 -4.13 7.06
C LEU A 144 3.12 -4.87 6.17
N TRP A 145 2.69 -5.91 5.45
CA TRP A 145 3.51 -6.55 4.43
C TRP A 145 3.84 -5.59 3.28
N GLY A 146 2.87 -4.80 2.81
CA GLY A 146 3.12 -3.74 1.82
C GLY A 146 4.15 -2.71 2.31
N VAL A 147 4.02 -2.25 3.56
CA VAL A 147 4.98 -1.31 4.18
C VAL A 147 6.38 -1.91 4.27
N TRP A 148 6.48 -3.18 4.67
CA TRP A 148 7.75 -3.89 4.75
C TRP A 148 8.42 -4.05 3.38
N LEU A 149 7.66 -4.42 2.34
CA LEU A 149 8.16 -4.53 0.96
C LEU A 149 8.66 -3.18 0.44
N ALA A 150 7.95 -2.09 0.72
CA ALA A 150 8.35 -0.74 0.34
C ALA A 150 9.60 -0.25 1.08
N SER A 151 9.85 -0.76 2.30
CA SER A 151 10.97 -0.36 3.14
C SER A 151 12.23 -1.19 2.91
N THR A 152 12.14 -2.31 2.19
CA THR A 152 13.25 -3.23 1.97
C THR A 152 14.07 -2.81 0.76
N PRO A 153 15.38 -2.51 0.88
CA PRO A 153 16.23 -2.18 -0.24
C PRO A 153 16.21 -3.28 -1.32
N GLU A 154 16.16 -2.89 -2.59
CA GLU A 154 16.39 -3.84 -3.68
C GLU A 154 17.91 -4.13 -3.70
N LYS A 155 18.31 -5.41 -3.56
CA LYS A 155 19.71 -5.77 -3.78
C LYS A 155 19.99 -5.52 -5.26
N THR A 156 20.59 -4.38 -5.57
CA THR A 156 21.17 -4.15 -6.89
C THR A 156 22.17 -5.26 -7.13
N ALA A 157 21.93 -6.12 -8.12
CA ALA A 157 22.97 -7.00 -8.62
C ALA A 157 24.15 -6.08 -8.96
N ARG A 158 25.27 -6.22 -8.25
CA ARG A 158 26.49 -5.47 -8.58
C ARG A 158 26.76 -5.78 -10.05
N SER A 159 26.72 -4.75 -10.88
CA SER A 159 27.06 -4.90 -12.29
C SER A 159 28.45 -5.52 -12.34
N ALA A 160 28.62 -6.60 -13.09
CA ALA A 160 29.91 -7.26 -13.32
C ALA A 160 30.95 -6.34 -14.01
N THR A 161 30.60 -5.08 -14.26
CA THR A 161 31.46 -4.03 -14.80
C THR A 161 32.21 -3.23 -13.73
N ASP A 162 31.97 -3.47 -12.43
CA ASP A 162 32.75 -2.86 -11.35
C ASP A 162 34.09 -3.61 -11.16
N VAL A 163 34.83 -3.75 -12.25
CA VAL A 163 36.22 -4.21 -12.23
C VAL A 163 37.04 -3.05 -11.65
N PRO A 164 37.76 -3.23 -10.54
CA PRO A 164 38.67 -2.21 -10.05
C PRO A 164 39.66 -1.93 -11.17
N ARG A 165 39.66 -0.69 -11.69
CA ARG A 165 40.68 -0.23 -12.62
C ARG A 165 42.03 -0.35 -11.90
N ARG A 166 42.75 -1.45 -12.16
CA ARG A 166 44.15 -1.61 -11.73
C ARG A 166 44.87 -0.35 -12.22
N MET A 167 45.30 0.49 -11.29
CA MET A 167 46.26 1.54 -11.62
C MET A 167 47.53 0.83 -12.05
N ASP A 168 47.81 0.87 -13.35
CA ASP A 168 49.08 0.47 -13.90
C ASP A 168 50.08 1.57 -13.52
N VAL A 169 50.74 1.39 -12.39
CA VAL A 169 51.86 2.25 -11.99
C VAL A 169 53.02 1.86 -12.88
N GLY A 170 53.08 2.52 -14.04
CA GLY A 170 54.17 2.46 -14.98
C GLY A 170 55.49 2.73 -14.27
N ARG A 171 56.30 1.69 -14.17
CA ARG A 171 57.70 1.75 -13.77
C ARG A 171 58.44 2.48 -14.90
N GLN A 172 58.52 3.80 -14.83
CA GLN A 172 59.44 4.57 -15.65
C GLN A 172 60.87 4.25 -15.19
N THR A 173 61.53 3.42 -15.97
CA THR A 173 62.98 3.37 -16.07
C THR A 173 63.50 4.69 -16.62
N ALA A 174 64.37 5.36 -15.87
CA ALA A 174 65.27 6.38 -16.40
C ALA A 174 66.65 6.20 -15.75
N LEU A 175 67.57 5.74 -16.60
CA LEU A 175 69.03 5.96 -16.68
C LEU A 175 69.86 5.89 -15.39
#